data_AF-A0A530QPX4-F1
#
_entry.id   AF-A0A530QPX4-F1
#
_cell.length_a   1.000
_cell.length_b   1.000
_cell.length_c   1.000
_cell.angle_alpha   90.00
_cell.angle_beta   90.00
_cell.angle_gamma   90.00
#
_symmetry.space_group_name_H-M   'P 1'
#
loop_
_entity.id
_entity.type
_entity.pdbx_description
1 polymer ?
#
loop_
_entity_poly.entity_id
_entity_poly.type
_entity_poly.pdbx_seq_one_letter_code
_entity_poly.pdbx_strand_id
1 'polypeptide(L)'
;MAARKRAANRYYSGPPSDHFDGTLFFNPNGKPPARFSDLLKWQLGGERSKWPAANPSPFHQATPAKRIDGSGLRLTMVGHSTLLIQT
;
A
#
# COMPACT_ATOMS: atom_id res chain seq x y z
N MET A 1 20.88 7.56 -9.53
CA MET A 1 20.48 8.95 -9.83
C MET A 1 20.32 9.67 -8.51
N ALA A 2 21.07 10.75 -8.32
CA ALA A 2 20.98 11.57 -7.11
C ALA A 2 19.56 12.11 -6.94
N ALA A 3 19.01 11.99 -5.73
CA ALA A 3 17.71 12.53 -5.37
C ALA A 3 17.72 14.05 -5.59
N ARG A 4 16.87 14.54 -6.49
CA ARG A 4 16.50 15.97 -6.52
C ARG A 4 15.95 16.33 -5.14
N LYS A 5 16.51 17.35 -4.47
CA LYS A 5 15.95 17.93 -3.25
C LYS A 5 14.46 18.20 -3.47
N ARG A 6 13.61 17.35 -2.91
CA ARG A 6 12.17 17.59 -2.79
C ARG A 6 11.94 18.34 -1.50
N ALA A 7 10.97 19.24 -1.52
CA ALA A 7 10.59 20.06 -0.38
C ALA A 7 10.49 19.21 0.91
N ALA A 8 10.93 19.77 2.03
CA ALA A 8 10.89 19.12 3.33
C ALA A 8 9.48 18.56 3.61
N ASN A 9 9.41 17.39 4.27
CA ASN A 9 8.14 16.78 4.63
C ASN A 9 7.28 17.77 5.43
N ARG A 10 6.12 18.15 4.87
CA ARG A 10 5.22 19.15 5.46
C ARG A 10 4.53 18.66 6.74
N TYR A 11 4.54 17.36 7.00
CA TYR A 11 3.78 16.73 8.08
C TYR A 11 4.64 16.32 9.27
N TYR A 12 5.96 16.29 9.12
CA TYR A 12 6.86 15.82 10.18
C TYR A 12 8.24 16.50 10.09
N SER A 13 8.69 17.05 11.22
CA SER A 13 9.96 17.79 11.36
C SER A 13 10.82 17.28 12.53
N GLY A 14 10.75 15.98 12.84
CA GLY A 14 11.55 15.37 13.90
C GLY A 14 13.02 15.13 13.50
N PRO A 15 13.86 14.71 14.45
CA PRO A 15 15.24 14.35 14.15
C PRO A 15 15.31 13.12 13.22
N PRO A 16 16.43 12.92 12.50
CA PRO A 16 16.67 11.67 11.78
C PRO A 16 16.52 10.45 12.69
N SER A 17 15.93 9.39 12.16
CA SER A 17 15.73 8.11 12.82
C SER A 17 16.09 6.95 11.88
N ASP A 18 15.98 5.73 12.39
CA ASP A 18 16.03 4.48 11.65
C ASP A 18 15.16 4.42 10.37
N HIS A 19 14.08 5.19 10.29
CA HIS A 19 13.14 5.24 9.17
C HIS A 19 12.96 6.65 8.57
N PHE A 20 13.70 7.66 9.05
CA PHE A 20 13.55 9.04 8.61
C PHE A 20 14.90 9.73 8.45
N ASP A 21 15.20 10.30 7.29
CA ASP A 21 16.53 10.88 7.02
C ASP A 21 16.64 12.37 7.41
N GLY A 22 15.64 12.90 8.11
CA GLY A 22 15.50 14.33 8.39
C GLY A 22 14.66 15.07 7.34
N THR A 23 14.36 14.44 6.21
CA THR A 23 13.56 15.05 5.13
C THR A 23 12.43 14.15 4.63
N LEU A 24 12.65 12.84 4.49
CA LEU A 24 11.71 11.86 3.97
C LEU A 24 11.76 10.57 4.79
N PHE A 25 10.61 9.90 4.85
CA PHE A 25 10.54 8.56 5.40
C PHE A 25 11.06 7.55 4.37
N PHE A 26 11.79 6.55 4.86
CA PHE A 26 12.30 5.44 4.07
C PHE A 26 12.04 4.11 4.79
N ASN A 27 12.01 3.02 4.01
CA ASN A 27 11.88 1.68 4.56
C ASN A 27 13.24 0.97 4.49
N PRO A 28 13.96 0.79 5.61
CA PRO A 28 15.15 -0.04 5.69
C PRO A 28 14.82 -1.44 5.16
N ASN A 29 15.65 -1.96 4.27
CA ASN A 29 15.42 -3.26 3.60
C ASN A 29 14.17 -3.31 2.69
N GLY A 30 13.54 -2.16 2.42
CA GLY A 30 12.46 -2.06 1.45
C GLY A 30 12.95 -2.33 0.03
N LYS A 31 12.02 -2.69 -0.87
CA LYS A 31 12.35 -2.78 -2.30
C LYS A 31 12.47 -1.37 -2.89
N PRO A 32 13.61 -1.03 -3.51
CA PRO A 32 13.71 0.23 -4.25
C PRO A 32 12.72 0.23 -5.43
N PRO A 33 12.30 1.41 -5.89
CA PRO A 33 11.47 1.51 -7.09
C PRO A 33 12.18 0.87 -8.30
N ALA A 34 11.38 0.26 -9.18
CA ALA A 34 11.87 -0.39 -10.39
C ALA A 34 12.60 0.61 -11.31
N ARG A 35 13.53 0.10 -12.13
CA ARG A 35 14.31 0.91 -13.06
C ARG A 35 13.49 1.21 -14.31
N PHE A 36 13.88 2.25 -15.06
CA PHE A 36 13.24 2.58 -16.33
C PHE A 36 13.30 1.44 -17.38
N SER A 37 14.39 0.66 -17.36
CA SER A 37 14.51 -0.55 -18.19
C SER A 37 13.43 -1.59 -17.90
N ASP A 38 12.99 -1.71 -16.65
CA ASP A 38 11.94 -2.65 -16.24
C ASP A 38 10.58 -2.21 -16.80
N LEU A 39 10.34 -0.89 -16.86
CA LEU A 39 9.16 -0.32 -17.49
C LEU A 39 9.14 -0.58 -19.00
N LEU A 40 10.27 -0.40 -19.69
CA LEU A 40 10.38 -0.69 -21.12
C LEU A 40 10.17 -2.19 -21.41
N LYS A 41 10.78 -3.06 -20.59
CA LYS A 41 10.58 -4.52 -20.68
C LYS A 41 9.11 -4.90 -20.51
N TRP A 42 8.42 -4.31 -19.53
CA TRP A 42 6.98 -4.55 -19.33
C TRP A 42 6.14 -4.07 -20.52
N GLN A 43 6.44 -2.89 -21.07
CA GLN A 43 5.68 -2.31 -22.17
C GLN A 43 5.84 -3.11 -23.48
N LEU A 44 7.04 -3.64 -23.74
CA LEU A 44 7.36 -4.37 -24.97
C LEU A 44 7.12 -5.88 -24.87
N GLY A 45 7.22 -6.46 -23.68
CA GLY A 45 7.17 -7.90 -23.45
C GLY A 45 5.87 -8.41 -22.81
N GLY A 46 4.92 -7.54 -22.47
CA GLY A 46 3.70 -7.93 -21.78
C GLY A 46 2.65 -8.56 -22.70
N GLU A 47 2.38 -9.86 -22.56
CA GLU A 47 1.11 -10.41 -22.98
C GLU A 47 -0.01 -9.73 -22.19
N ARG A 48 -0.79 -8.89 -22.86
CA ARG A 48 -1.92 -8.22 -22.24
C ARG A 48 -3.04 -9.23 -22.05
N SER A 49 -3.18 -9.77 -20.85
CA SER A 49 -4.35 -10.57 -20.50
C SER A 49 -5.61 -9.76 -20.76
N LYS A 50 -6.56 -10.37 -21.49
CA LYS A 50 -7.89 -9.78 -21.66
C LYS A 50 -8.56 -9.75 -20.29
N TRP A 51 -8.99 -8.56 -19.88
CA TRP A 51 -9.79 -8.43 -18.68
C TRP A 51 -11.14 -9.11 -18.91
N PRO A 52 -11.61 -9.96 -17.99
CA PRO A 52 -12.89 -10.62 -18.15
C PRO A 52 -14.03 -9.60 -18.01
N ALA A 53 -15.16 -9.85 -18.69
CA ALA A 53 -16.34 -8.98 -18.59
C ALA A 53 -16.90 -8.92 -17.16
N ALA A 54 -16.72 -9.99 -16.39
CA ALA A 54 -17.06 -10.05 -14.97
C ALA A 54 -16.00 -10.87 -14.22
N ASN A 55 -15.67 -10.43 -13.01
CA ASN A 55 -14.82 -11.16 -12.08
C ASN A 55 -15.44 -11.12 -10.68
N PRO A 56 -16.53 -11.85 -10.45
CA PRO A 56 -17.20 -11.86 -9.15
C PRO A 56 -16.27 -12.44 -8.08
N SER A 57 -16.36 -11.90 -6.87
CA SER A 57 -15.63 -12.44 -5.72
C SER A 57 -16.06 -13.89 -5.48
N PRO A 58 -15.11 -14.84 -5.33
CA PRO A 58 -15.45 -16.21 -4.93
C PRO A 58 -15.85 -16.30 -3.45
N PHE A 59 -15.65 -15.21 -2.68
CA PHE A 59 -15.97 -15.15 -1.26
C PHE A 59 -17.31 -14.47 -1.03
N HIS A 60 -18.04 -14.97 -0.04
CA HIS A 60 -19.25 -14.33 0.46
C HIS A 60 -18.96 -12.93 0.99
N GLN A 61 -19.94 -12.04 0.82
CA GLN A 61 -19.86 -10.71 1.38
C GLN A 61 -19.82 -10.80 2.91
N ALA A 62 -18.83 -10.14 3.51
CA ALA A 62 -18.71 -10.10 4.96
C ALA A 62 -19.91 -9.35 5.57
N THR A 63 -20.49 -9.92 6.63
CA THR A 63 -21.43 -9.23 7.51
C THR A 63 -20.73 -8.97 8.84
N PRO A 64 -20.27 -7.73 9.10
CA PRO A 64 -19.61 -7.38 10.35
C PRO A 64 -20.52 -7.59 11.56
N ALA A 65 -19.90 -7.76 12.73
CA ALA A 65 -20.66 -7.77 13.99
C ALA A 65 -21.24 -6.37 14.25
N LYS A 66 -22.40 -6.28 14.91
CA LYS A 66 -22.98 -4.98 15.28
C LYS A 66 -22.13 -4.23 16.32
N ARG A 67 -21.55 -4.97 17.26
CA ARG A 67 -20.64 -4.50 18.31
C ARG A 67 -19.70 -5.63 18.70
N ILE A 68 -18.51 -5.26 19.18
CA ILE A 68 -17.56 -6.16 19.84
C ILE A 68 -17.54 -5.75 21.32
N ASP A 69 -17.54 -6.73 22.21
CA ASP A 69 -17.51 -6.52 23.67
C ASP A 69 -16.17 -6.99 24.25
N GLY A 70 -15.76 -6.40 25.37
CA GLY A 70 -14.53 -6.78 26.08
C GLY A 70 -13.26 -6.32 25.36
N SER A 71 -12.29 -7.23 25.22
CA SER A 71 -10.99 -6.98 24.56
C SER A 71 -10.91 -7.58 23.16
N GLY A 72 -12.06 -7.82 22.51
CA GLY A 72 -12.11 -8.39 21.18
C GLY A 72 -11.54 -7.45 20.12
N LEU A 73 -10.93 -8.00 19.08
CA LEU A 73 -10.54 -7.25 17.89
C LEU A 73 -11.04 -8.00 16.66
N ARG A 74 -11.81 -7.31 15.82
CA ARG A 74 -12.29 -7.86 14.54
C ARG A 74 -11.94 -6.93 13.39
N LEU A 75 -11.37 -7.50 12.34
CA LEU A 75 -11.05 -6.83 11.10
C LEU A 75 -11.98 -7.35 9.99
N THR A 76 -12.62 -6.45 9.25
CA THR A 76 -13.41 -6.80 8.07
C THR A 76 -12.89 -6.05 6.85
N MET A 77 -12.55 -6.79 5.79
CA MET A 77 -12.19 -6.22 4.50
C MET A 77 -13.44 -5.77 3.75
N VAL A 78 -13.60 -4.46 3.56
CA VAL A 78 -14.74 -3.90 2.81
C VAL A 78 -14.42 -3.89 1.31
N GLY A 79 -13.16 -3.61 0.94
CA GLY A 79 -12.69 -3.69 -0.43
C GLY A 79 -11.36 -2.96 -0.66
N HIS A 80 -10.56 -3.45 -1.62
CA HIS A 80 -9.25 -2.93 -2.03
C HIS A 80 -8.25 -2.64 -0.89
N SER A 81 -8.33 -1.45 -0.28
CA SER A 81 -7.48 -1.03 0.84
C SER A 81 -8.28 -0.53 2.04
N THR A 82 -9.60 -0.71 2.02
CA THR A 82 -10.53 -0.26 3.05
C THR A 82 -10.83 -1.39 4.02
N LEU A 83 -10.55 -1.13 5.30
CA LEU A 83 -10.77 -2.05 6.41
C LEU A 83 -11.73 -1.41 7.41
N LEU A 84 -12.68 -2.20 7.91
CA LEU A 84 -13.41 -1.90 9.13
C LEU A 84 -12.71 -2.58 10.31
N ILE A 85 -12.29 -1.78 11.29
CA ILE A 85 -11.67 -2.23 12.53
C ILE A 85 -12.68 -2.07 13.66
N GLN A 86 -12.96 -3.15 14.39
CA GLN A 86 -13.87 -3.14 15.54
C GLN A 86 -13.14 -3.66 16.77
N THR A 87 -13.26 -2.92 17.87
CA THR A 87 -12.64 -3.18 19.17
C THR A 87 -13.69 -3.10 20.26
#